data_AF-A0A2B7WQV5-F1
#
_entry.id   AF-A0A2B7WQV5-F1
#
_cell.length_a   1.000
_cell.length_b   1.000
_cell.length_c   1.000
_cell.angle_alpha   90.00
_cell.angle_beta   90.00
_cell.angle_gamma   90.00
#
_symmetry.space_group_name_H-M   'P 1'
#
loop_
_entity.id
_entity.type
_entity.pdbx_description
1 polymer ?
#
loop_
_entity_poly.entity_id
_entity_poly.type
_entity_poly.pdbx_seq_one_letter_code
_entity_poly.pdbx_strand_id
1 'polypeptide(L)'
;MPPRLRLSVSLLSHPLRHEVFIYPRRYATTAAAAVTTSTISQTSQSKPTSSQPPSSPAAAYSSPQPPSHRRPEFRKSQLHRQYTSVLRTTPLILIFQHNNLRSVEWAGIRRELTKALQKVDEANAAAGRTEPPLASLIQLKIIQTGIFEAALRVVDFFRPGETTPRGAGKIAAAKADPNLAHDLSRTAYAAVLDKKGKHDLSSILIGPIAVLTFPHVSPEHLKAALSILAPKPPQFPAPGRRANPGLYELPVQEGLKKLILLAARVEGKVFDQDQTRWVGGIEGGMTGLRSQLVSLLQGAGASITTTLDAAGKSLYLTLESRRSVLEEEQKGPESDVKSDSEGKTDAPKE
;
A
#
# COMPACT_ATOMS: atom_id res chain seq x y z
N MET A 1 -51.60 31.74 31.32
CA MET A 1 -50.16 31.85 31.62
C MET A 1 -49.83 30.94 32.80
N PRO A 2 -49.02 29.89 32.64
CA PRO A 2 -48.56 29.07 33.75
C PRO A 2 -47.27 29.64 34.39
N PRO A 3 -47.05 29.43 35.71
CA PRO A 3 -46.05 30.14 36.50
C PRO A 3 -44.61 29.65 36.29
N ARG A 4 -43.66 30.60 36.35
CA ARG A 4 -42.22 30.40 36.25
C ARG A 4 -41.67 29.74 37.53
N LEU A 5 -41.18 28.51 37.41
CA LEU A 5 -40.35 27.88 38.43
C LEU A 5 -38.93 28.44 38.37
N ARG A 6 -38.50 29.12 39.44
CA ARG A 6 -37.10 29.49 39.68
C ARG A 6 -36.37 28.25 40.21
N LEU A 7 -35.40 27.75 39.46
CA LEU A 7 -34.43 26.79 39.97
C LEU A 7 -33.16 27.55 40.38
N SER A 8 -32.83 27.44 41.66
CA SER A 8 -31.63 27.94 42.30
C SER A 8 -30.40 27.20 41.78
N VAL A 9 -29.40 27.96 41.35
CA VAL A 9 -28.03 27.49 41.09
C VAL A 9 -27.28 27.55 42.41
N SER A 10 -26.87 26.40 42.93
CA SER A 10 -25.93 26.32 44.05
C SER A 10 -24.99 25.13 43.89
N LEU A 11 -23.76 25.49 43.49
CA LEU A 11 -22.47 24.98 43.96
C LEU A 11 -22.11 23.50 43.71
N LEU A 12 -21.14 23.38 42.80
CA LEU A 12 -20.14 22.33 42.60
C LEU A 12 -19.76 21.57 43.89
N SER A 13 -20.07 20.27 43.93
CA SER A 13 -19.43 19.30 44.81
C SER A 13 -18.35 18.53 44.05
N HIS A 14 -17.13 18.64 44.55
CA HIS A 14 -15.93 17.96 44.06
C HIS A 14 -16.06 16.43 44.16
N PRO A 15 -15.68 15.65 43.14
CA PRO A 15 -15.42 14.23 43.34
C PRO A 15 -14.00 13.99 43.87
N LEU A 16 -13.98 13.20 44.94
CA LEU A 16 -12.86 12.73 45.74
C LEU A 16 -11.75 12.08 44.90
N ARG A 17 -10.50 12.48 45.17
CA ARG A 17 -9.30 11.78 44.70
C ARG A 17 -9.25 10.39 45.32
N HIS A 18 -9.31 9.35 44.50
CA HIS A 18 -8.81 8.03 44.86
C HIS A 18 -7.29 8.03 44.72
N GLU A 19 -6.57 8.04 45.83
CA GLU A 19 -5.16 7.67 45.86
C GLU A 19 -5.05 6.14 45.78
N VAL A 20 -4.49 5.65 44.67
CA VAL A 20 -4.06 4.26 44.56
C VAL A 20 -2.57 4.23 44.90
N PHE A 21 -2.26 3.67 46.06
CA PHE A 21 -0.90 3.31 46.48
C PHE A 21 -0.32 2.29 45.49
N ILE A 22 0.74 2.68 44.79
CA ILE A 22 1.54 1.77 43.95
C ILE A 22 2.80 1.40 44.74
N TYR A 23 2.88 0.14 45.18
CA TYR A 23 4.10 -0.46 45.68
C TYR A 23 5.11 -0.68 44.53
N PRO A 24 6.36 -0.21 44.61
CA PRO A 24 7.38 -0.60 43.66
C PRO A 24 7.96 -1.97 44.04
N ARG A 25 7.66 -2.97 43.21
CA ARG A 25 8.28 -4.30 43.22
C ARG A 25 9.76 -4.14 42.85
N ARG A 26 10.66 -4.28 43.83
CA ARG A 26 12.12 -4.29 43.61
C ARG A 26 12.53 -5.61 42.97
N TYR A 27 13.09 -5.56 41.77
CA TYR A 27 13.85 -6.67 41.19
C TYR A 27 15.28 -6.56 41.68
N ALA A 28 15.76 -7.59 42.38
CA ALA A 28 17.15 -7.76 42.76
C ALA A 28 17.95 -8.19 41.53
N THR A 29 19.02 -7.48 41.20
CA THR A 29 20.04 -7.93 40.27
C THR A 29 21.37 -7.93 41.02
N THR A 30 21.92 -9.12 41.22
CA THR A 30 23.24 -9.36 41.78
C THR A 30 24.29 -8.97 40.74
N ALA A 31 24.99 -7.86 40.94
CA ALA A 31 26.20 -7.54 40.21
C ALA A 31 27.40 -7.83 41.11
N ALA A 32 28.20 -8.83 40.72
CA ALA A 32 29.46 -9.17 41.35
C ALA A 32 30.47 -8.04 41.13
N ALA A 33 31.01 -7.50 42.22
CA ALA A 33 32.13 -6.58 42.22
C ALA A 33 33.43 -7.38 42.12
N ALA A 34 34.27 -7.06 41.14
CA ALA A 34 35.68 -7.41 41.15
C ALA A 34 36.44 -6.19 40.64
N VAL A 35 37.25 -5.58 41.51
CA VAL A 35 38.63 -5.10 41.29
C VAL A 35 39.09 -4.43 42.60
N THR A 36 40.17 -4.95 43.20
CA THR A 36 41.11 -4.15 44.00
C THR A 36 42.52 -4.48 43.54
N THR A 37 43.09 -3.60 42.73
CA THR A 37 44.54 -3.45 42.61
C THR A 37 44.86 -1.96 42.62
N SER A 38 45.50 -1.49 43.69
CA SER A 38 46.12 -0.17 43.73
C SER A 38 47.28 -0.17 44.70
N THR A 39 48.48 0.03 44.18
CA THR A 39 49.48 0.88 44.84
C THR A 39 50.37 1.50 43.76
N ILE A 40 50.25 2.81 43.55
CA ILE A 40 51.19 3.63 42.78
C ILE A 40 51.90 4.56 43.76
N SER A 41 53.21 4.67 43.56
CA SER A 41 54.18 5.50 44.27
C SER A 41 53.93 7.00 44.13
N GLN A 42 54.46 7.71 45.11
CA GLN A 42 54.23 9.10 45.48
C GLN A 42 54.85 10.17 44.55
N THR A 43 54.34 11.40 44.73
CA THR A 43 55.01 12.73 44.60
C THR A 43 55.41 13.20 43.20
N SER A 44 55.27 14.46 42.77
CA SER A 44 54.96 15.72 43.47
C SER A 44 54.60 16.82 42.44
N GLN A 45 53.64 17.65 42.86
CA GLN A 45 53.27 19.03 42.49
C GLN A 45 53.90 19.75 41.27
N SER A 46 53.02 20.24 40.38
CA SER A 46 53.12 21.58 39.78
C SER A 46 51.72 22.11 39.37
N LYS A 47 51.36 23.31 39.86
CA LYS A 47 50.24 24.18 39.39
C LYS A 47 50.64 24.84 38.03
N PRO A 48 49.80 25.63 37.32
CA PRO A 48 48.33 25.77 37.22
C PRO A 48 47.87 25.52 35.74
N THR A 49 46.58 25.49 35.38
CA THR A 49 45.84 26.60 34.75
C THR A 49 44.65 26.01 33.97
N SER A 50 43.59 26.81 33.81
CA SER A 50 42.47 26.64 32.87
C SER A 50 41.24 25.93 33.41
N SER A 51 40.34 26.78 33.91
CA SER A 51 38.91 26.60 34.00
C SER A 51 38.30 26.14 32.66
N GLN A 52 37.78 24.92 32.63
CA GLN A 52 36.62 24.60 31.80
C GLN A 52 35.45 24.22 32.73
N PRO A 53 34.27 24.84 32.59
CA PRO A 53 33.10 24.42 33.32
C PRO A 53 32.64 23.04 32.80
N PRO A 54 32.10 22.16 33.66
CA PRO A 54 31.58 20.87 33.24
C PRO A 54 30.41 21.08 32.28
N SER A 55 30.53 20.57 31.06
CA SER A 55 29.44 20.46 30.11
C SER A 55 28.24 19.79 30.79
N SER A 56 27.09 20.44 30.71
CA SER A 56 25.79 19.97 31.20
C SER A 56 25.58 18.48 30.91
N PRO A 57 25.02 17.68 31.84
CA PRO A 57 24.79 16.27 31.60
C PRO A 57 23.73 16.16 30.50
N ALA A 58 24.17 15.89 29.27
CA ALA A 58 23.29 15.44 28.21
C ALA A 58 22.58 14.21 28.75
N ALA A 59 21.27 14.35 29.01
CA ALA A 59 20.45 13.32 29.60
C ALA A 59 20.72 12.01 28.87
N ALA A 60 21.30 11.04 29.57
CA ALA A 60 21.57 9.71 29.04
C ALA A 60 20.22 9.03 28.79
N TYR A 61 19.62 9.29 27.64
CA TYR A 61 18.42 8.60 27.21
C TYR A 61 18.73 7.12 27.07
N SER A 62 17.83 6.26 27.52
CA SER A 62 17.96 4.83 27.24
C SER A 62 17.93 4.66 25.72
N SER A 63 18.94 3.97 25.17
CA SER A 63 19.11 3.73 23.74
C SER A 63 17.83 3.33 22.96
N PRO A 64 16.87 2.54 23.51
CA PRO A 64 15.65 2.20 22.77
C PRO A 64 14.55 3.28 22.81
N GLN A 65 14.67 4.31 23.65
CA GLN A 65 13.63 5.33 23.84
C GLN A 65 14.17 6.74 23.60
N PRO A 66 14.31 7.15 22.32
CA PRO A 66 14.68 8.52 22.00
C PRO A 66 13.58 9.50 22.45
N PRO A 67 13.94 10.76 22.72
CA PRO A 67 12.97 11.79 23.09
C PRO A 67 12.01 12.06 21.93
N SER A 68 10.71 11.92 22.19
CA SER A 68 9.65 12.08 21.20
C SER A 68 8.75 13.28 21.52
N HIS A 69 8.05 13.81 20.51
CA HIS A 69 7.08 14.91 20.68
C HIS A 69 5.92 14.51 21.60
N ARG A 70 5.43 13.27 21.47
CA ARG A 70 4.43 12.66 22.36
C ARG A 70 5.02 11.49 23.10
N ARG A 71 4.56 11.25 24.34
CA ARG A 71 5.03 10.12 25.15
C ARG A 71 4.73 8.79 24.43
N PRO A 72 5.69 7.85 24.39
CA PRO A 72 5.51 6.58 23.69
C PRO A 72 4.55 5.62 24.39
N GLU A 73 4.32 5.78 25.70
CA GLU A 73 3.37 4.94 26.47
C GLU A 73 1.91 5.06 25.98
N PHE A 74 1.56 6.18 25.35
CA PHE A 74 0.21 6.37 24.86
C PHE A 74 -0.10 5.50 23.65
N ARG A 75 -1.27 4.83 23.67
CA ARG A 75 -1.80 4.05 22.55
C ARG A 75 -1.78 4.85 21.23
N LYS A 76 -2.08 6.15 21.26
CA LYS A 76 -2.05 7.00 20.05
C LYS A 76 -0.67 7.08 19.40
N SER A 77 0.39 7.14 20.22
CA SER A 77 1.78 7.16 19.77
C SER A 77 2.19 5.81 19.17
N GLN A 78 1.75 4.71 19.79
CA GLN A 78 2.00 3.35 19.28
C GLN A 78 1.26 3.07 17.98
N LEU A 79 -0.02 3.45 17.87
CA LEU A 79 -0.79 3.34 16.62
C LEU A 79 -0.15 4.15 15.49
N HIS A 80 0.36 5.35 15.78
CA HIS A 80 1.07 6.14 14.78
C HIS A 80 2.33 5.44 14.26
N ARG A 81 3.15 4.86 15.15
CA ARG A 81 4.32 4.04 14.77
C ARG A 81 3.93 2.82 13.94
N GLN A 82 2.85 2.15 14.34
CA GLN A 82 2.34 1.00 13.61
C GLN A 82 1.87 1.39 12.19
N TYR A 83 1.09 2.46 12.06
CA TYR A 83 0.60 2.90 10.76
C TYR A 83 1.71 3.44 9.85
N THR A 84 2.68 4.18 10.39
CA THR A 84 3.85 4.63 9.62
C THR A 84 4.69 3.45 9.13
N SER A 85 4.91 2.44 9.97
CA SER A 85 5.56 1.20 9.56
C SER A 85 4.78 0.51 8.44
N VAL A 86 3.47 0.32 8.61
CA VAL A 86 2.61 -0.31 7.60
C VAL A 86 2.69 0.45 6.28
N LEU A 87 2.48 1.77 6.29
CA LEU A 87 2.52 2.62 5.10
C LEU A 87 3.85 2.58 4.34
N ARG A 88 4.97 2.31 5.02
CA ARG A 88 6.30 2.14 4.40
C ARG A 88 6.53 0.74 3.87
N THR A 89 6.08 -0.28 4.59
CA THR A 89 6.35 -1.68 4.24
C THR A 89 5.36 -2.23 3.21
N THR A 90 4.14 -1.70 3.15
CA THR A 90 3.08 -2.21 2.26
C THR A 90 2.87 -1.27 1.08
N PRO A 91 3.33 -1.64 -0.13
CA PRO A 91 3.21 -0.79 -1.31
C PRO A 91 1.76 -0.72 -1.82
N LEU A 92 0.92 -1.74 -1.56
CA LEU A 92 -0.46 -1.80 -2.01
C LEU A 92 -1.42 -1.83 -0.81
N ILE A 93 -2.34 -0.88 -0.79
CA ILE A 93 -3.28 -0.66 0.30
C ILE A 93 -4.65 -0.33 -0.28
N LEU A 94 -5.68 -1.12 0.02
CA LEU A 94 -7.07 -0.79 -0.34
C LEU A 94 -7.79 -0.20 0.85
N ILE A 95 -8.55 0.87 0.62
CA ILE A 95 -9.28 1.62 1.64
C ILE A 95 -10.77 1.33 1.45
N PHE A 96 -11.38 0.80 2.50
CA PHE A 96 -12.80 0.47 2.57
C PHE A 96 -13.48 1.34 3.62
N GLN A 97 -14.64 1.90 3.27
CA GLN A 97 -15.58 2.37 4.27
C GLN A 97 -16.33 1.17 4.83
N HIS A 98 -16.52 1.15 6.15
CA HIS A 98 -17.29 0.10 6.79
C HIS A 98 -18.44 0.69 7.60
N ASN A 99 -19.66 0.21 7.38
CA ASN A 99 -20.84 0.69 8.10
C ASN A 99 -21.31 -0.34 9.15
N ASN A 100 -21.00 -0.12 10.43
CA ASN A 100 -21.51 -0.91 11.56
C ASN A 100 -21.48 -2.44 11.37
N LEU A 101 -20.34 -2.98 10.92
CA LEU A 101 -20.16 -4.43 10.81
C LEU A 101 -20.04 -5.10 12.18
N ARG A 102 -20.72 -6.24 12.34
CA ARG A 102 -20.65 -7.07 13.55
C ARG A 102 -19.40 -7.96 13.55
N SER A 103 -19.02 -8.47 14.71
CA SER A 103 -17.86 -9.37 14.87
C SER A 103 -17.97 -10.64 14.02
N VAL A 104 -19.18 -11.23 13.96
CA VAL A 104 -19.47 -12.43 13.15
C VAL A 104 -19.30 -12.13 11.65
N GLU A 105 -19.75 -10.96 11.20
CA GLU A 105 -19.62 -10.51 9.81
C GLU A 105 -18.14 -10.33 9.45
N TRP A 106 -17.36 -9.67 10.32
CA TRP A 106 -15.91 -9.52 10.13
C TRP A 106 -15.17 -10.86 10.07
N ALA A 107 -15.50 -11.79 10.97
CA ALA A 107 -14.90 -13.11 10.98
C ALA A 107 -15.22 -13.88 9.70
N GLY A 108 -16.47 -13.82 9.24
CA GLY A 108 -16.90 -14.41 7.98
C GLY A 108 -16.17 -13.84 6.76
N ILE A 109 -16.10 -12.50 6.65
CA ILE A 109 -15.40 -11.83 5.54
C ILE A 109 -13.91 -12.18 5.52
N ARG A 110 -13.25 -12.13 6.68
CA ARG A 110 -11.81 -12.48 6.78
C ARG A 110 -11.55 -13.93 6.44
N ARG A 111 -12.45 -14.85 6.83
CA ARG A 111 -12.37 -16.27 6.48
C ARG A 111 -12.43 -16.48 4.97
N GLU A 112 -13.42 -15.89 4.30
CA GLU A 112 -13.57 -16.05 2.86
C GLU A 112 -12.44 -15.36 2.07
N LEU A 113 -11.97 -14.20 2.54
CA LEU A 113 -10.79 -13.53 2.00
C LEU A 113 -9.54 -14.42 2.10
N THR A 114 -9.28 -15.01 3.27
CA THR A 114 -8.11 -15.88 3.49
C THR A 114 -8.17 -17.11 2.57
N LYS A 115 -9.34 -17.75 2.43
CA LYS A 115 -9.54 -18.90 1.54
C LYS A 115 -9.25 -18.56 0.08
N ALA A 116 -9.72 -17.41 -0.41
CA ALA A 116 -9.47 -17.06 -1.80
C ALA A 116 -8.03 -16.66 -2.08
N LEU A 117 -7.35 -16.02 -1.13
CA LEU A 117 -5.93 -15.73 -1.27
C LEU A 117 -5.09 -17.02 -1.24
N GLN A 118 -5.45 -17.99 -0.39
CA GLN A 118 -4.82 -19.31 -0.39
C GLN A 118 -4.98 -20.03 -1.73
N LYS A 119 -6.17 -19.97 -2.35
CA LYS A 119 -6.39 -20.52 -3.70
C LYS A 119 -5.49 -19.90 -4.75
N VAL A 120 -5.17 -18.61 -4.64
CA VAL A 120 -4.22 -17.93 -5.54
C VAL A 120 -2.79 -18.38 -5.26
N ASP A 121 -2.40 -18.48 -3.99
CA ASP A 121 -1.07 -19.00 -3.62
C ASP A 121 -0.87 -20.44 -4.12
N GLU A 122 -1.89 -21.30 -3.99
CA GLU A 122 -1.88 -22.67 -4.53
C GLU A 122 -1.78 -22.71 -6.06
N ALA A 123 -2.53 -21.84 -6.75
CA ALA A 123 -2.45 -21.72 -8.21
C ALA A 123 -1.06 -21.23 -8.67
N ASN A 124 -0.47 -20.30 -7.94
CA ASN A 124 0.87 -19.78 -8.23
C ASN A 124 1.96 -20.82 -7.95
N ALA A 125 1.80 -21.62 -6.89
CA ALA A 125 2.67 -22.75 -6.61
C ALA A 125 2.55 -23.84 -7.71
N ALA A 126 1.34 -24.14 -8.16
CA ALA A 126 1.11 -25.09 -9.27
C ALA A 126 1.70 -24.60 -10.59
N ALA A 127 1.68 -23.28 -10.84
CA ALA A 127 2.33 -22.65 -11.98
C ALA A 127 3.87 -22.57 -11.85
N GLY A 128 4.45 -23.09 -10.76
CA GLY A 128 5.90 -23.12 -10.54
C GLY A 128 6.52 -21.78 -10.17
N ARG A 129 5.73 -20.78 -9.77
CA ARG A 129 6.28 -19.48 -9.36
C ARG A 129 6.84 -19.56 -7.94
N THR A 130 8.12 -19.26 -7.78
CA THR A 130 8.85 -19.28 -6.50
C THR A 130 8.57 -18.03 -5.65
N GLU A 131 7.33 -17.53 -5.66
CA GLU A 131 6.96 -16.40 -4.80
C GLU A 131 6.57 -16.90 -3.40
N PRO A 132 6.96 -16.20 -2.32
CA PRO A 132 6.56 -16.59 -0.98
C PRO A 132 5.03 -16.50 -0.82
N PRO A 133 4.41 -17.37 -0.01
CA PRO A 133 2.96 -17.36 0.20
C PRO A 133 2.52 -16.04 0.86
N LEU A 134 1.68 -15.27 0.18
CA LEU A 134 1.28 -13.93 0.62
C LEU A 134 -0.02 -13.92 1.42
N ALA A 135 -0.83 -14.98 1.34
CA ALA A 135 -2.16 -15.02 1.97
C ALA A 135 -2.14 -14.74 3.48
N SER A 136 -1.11 -15.19 4.19
CA SER A 136 -0.99 -15.00 5.66
C SER A 136 -0.64 -13.56 6.05
N LEU A 137 0.04 -12.83 5.17
CA LEU A 137 0.50 -11.46 5.39
C LEU A 137 -0.57 -10.42 5.02
N ILE A 138 -1.48 -10.79 4.11
CA ILE A 138 -2.57 -9.93 3.68
C ILE A 138 -3.63 -9.88 4.77
N GLN A 139 -3.88 -8.69 5.32
CA GLN A 139 -4.73 -8.52 6.51
C GLN A 139 -5.71 -7.37 6.31
N LEU A 140 -6.96 -7.61 6.71
CA LEU A 140 -8.03 -6.62 6.72
C LEU A 140 -8.18 -6.00 8.12
N LYS A 141 -7.62 -4.81 8.31
CA LYS A 141 -7.53 -4.11 9.60
C LYS A 141 -8.48 -2.93 9.66
N ILE A 142 -9.09 -2.71 10.83
CA ILE A 142 -9.84 -1.48 11.12
C ILE A 142 -8.84 -0.45 11.62
N ILE A 143 -8.94 0.78 11.13
CA ILE A 143 -7.95 1.83 11.37
C ILE A 143 -8.61 3.04 12.02
N GLN A 144 -7.85 3.74 12.88
CA GLN A 144 -8.24 5.05 13.38
C GLN A 144 -7.82 6.13 12.39
N THR A 145 -8.80 6.66 11.64
CA THR A 145 -8.60 7.61 10.54
C THR A 145 -7.75 8.82 10.90
N GLY A 146 -8.04 9.50 12.01
CA GLY A 146 -7.27 10.70 12.39
C GLY A 146 -5.79 10.44 12.71
N ILE A 147 -5.42 9.24 13.18
CA ILE A 147 -4.02 8.88 13.42
C ILE A 147 -3.37 8.40 12.12
N PHE A 148 -4.12 7.68 11.29
CA PHE A 148 -3.66 7.22 9.99
C PHE A 148 -3.39 8.38 9.03
N GLU A 149 -4.24 9.41 9.04
CA GLU A 149 -4.03 10.64 8.27
C GLU A 149 -2.75 11.37 8.72
N ALA A 150 -2.47 11.43 10.02
CA ALA A 150 -1.22 11.99 10.52
C ALA A 150 0.00 11.15 10.09
N ALA A 151 -0.12 9.82 10.14
CA ALA A 151 0.93 8.90 9.70
C ALA A 151 1.24 9.03 8.20
N LEU A 152 0.21 9.17 7.34
CA LEU A 152 0.37 9.41 5.90
C LEU A 152 1.23 10.64 5.63
N ARG A 153 0.92 11.76 6.30
CA ARG A 153 1.68 12.99 6.10
C ARG A 153 3.14 12.86 6.52
N VAL A 154 3.42 12.11 7.59
CA VAL A 154 4.80 11.83 7.99
C VAL A 154 5.49 10.99 6.93
N VAL A 155 4.87 9.91 6.45
CA VAL A 155 5.50 9.05 5.44
C VAL A 155 5.79 9.78 4.13
N ASP A 156 4.88 10.65 3.68
CA ASP A 156 5.00 11.27 2.36
C ASP A 156 5.80 12.59 2.37
N PHE A 157 5.75 13.38 3.46
CA PHE A 157 6.40 14.70 3.53
C PHE A 157 7.65 14.76 4.40
N PHE A 158 7.85 13.83 5.35
CA PHE A 158 9.02 13.88 6.24
C PHE A 158 10.20 13.10 5.65
N ARG A 159 11.25 13.82 5.29
CA ARG A 159 12.56 13.27 4.92
C ARG A 159 13.60 13.67 5.98
N PRO A 160 14.27 12.71 6.64
CA PRO A 160 15.30 13.04 7.61
C PRO A 160 16.48 13.75 6.91
N GLY A 161 16.95 14.87 7.47
CA GLY A 161 18.08 15.64 6.93
C GLY A 161 17.73 16.76 5.93
N GLU A 162 16.58 16.69 5.24
CA GLU A 162 16.20 17.67 4.21
C GLU A 162 15.14 18.68 4.70
N THR A 163 14.45 18.37 5.80
CA THR A 163 13.29 19.13 6.25
C THR A 163 13.68 20.41 7.00
N THR A 164 13.71 21.54 6.29
CA THR A 164 13.65 22.86 6.92
C THR A 164 12.18 23.18 7.26
N PRO A 165 11.80 23.28 8.54
CA PRO A 165 10.41 23.49 8.93
C PRO A 165 9.95 24.89 8.53
N ARG A 166 8.83 24.97 7.80
CA ARG A 166 8.19 26.21 7.34
C ARG A 166 6.96 26.51 8.23
N GLY A 167 6.47 27.75 8.19
CA GLY A 167 5.23 28.19 8.86
C GLY A 167 5.16 27.97 10.38
N ALA A 168 4.00 27.51 10.87
CA ALA A 168 3.73 27.34 12.30
C ALA A 168 4.61 26.24 12.94
N GLY A 169 5.22 25.39 12.12
CA GLY A 169 6.24 24.41 12.53
C GLY A 169 7.55 25.01 13.03
N LYS A 170 7.87 26.28 12.73
CA LYS A 170 9.14 26.94 13.14
C LYS A 170 9.33 26.97 14.66
N ILE A 171 8.26 27.20 15.42
CA ILE A 171 8.31 27.26 16.90
C ILE A 171 8.59 25.88 17.48
N ALA A 172 7.96 24.84 16.91
CA ALA A 172 8.19 23.46 17.32
C ALA A 172 9.60 22.96 16.95
N ALA A 173 10.12 23.45 15.83
CA ALA A 173 11.45 23.13 15.32
C ALA A 173 12.60 23.72 16.15
N ALA A 174 12.42 24.91 16.72
CA ALA A 174 13.44 25.56 17.55
C ALA A 174 13.87 24.72 18.78
N LYS A 175 13.04 23.75 19.20
CA LYS A 175 13.30 22.82 20.31
C LYS A 175 13.49 21.37 19.84
N ALA A 176 13.78 21.18 18.56
CA ALA A 176 13.88 19.86 17.94
C ALA A 176 15.33 19.57 17.55
N ASP A 177 15.84 18.43 17.98
CA ASP A 177 17.19 18.01 17.60
C ASP A 177 17.17 17.47 16.16
N PRO A 178 18.01 17.99 15.25
CA PRO A 178 18.01 17.58 13.84
C PRO A 178 18.45 16.12 13.64
N ASN A 179 19.18 15.55 14.60
CA ASN A 179 19.70 14.18 14.55
C ASN A 179 18.61 13.11 14.85
N LEU A 180 17.44 13.51 15.35
CA LEU A 180 16.36 12.58 15.66
C LEU A 180 15.50 12.32 14.43
N ALA A 181 15.77 11.21 13.73
CA ALA A 181 15.13 10.84 12.47
C ALA A 181 13.84 9.98 12.61
N HIS A 182 13.37 9.70 13.83
CA HIS A 182 12.22 8.82 14.05
C HIS A 182 10.86 9.52 13.85
N ASP A 183 9.80 8.77 13.58
CA ASP A 183 8.49 9.31 13.17
C ASP A 183 7.73 10.10 14.24
N LEU A 184 8.04 9.86 15.52
CA LEU A 184 7.47 10.59 16.64
C LEU A 184 8.31 11.79 17.09
N SER A 185 9.38 12.11 16.36
CA SER A 185 10.27 13.21 16.70
C SER A 185 9.56 14.55 16.62
N ARG A 186 10.10 15.56 17.32
CA ARG A 186 9.63 16.94 17.19
C ARG A 186 9.89 17.51 15.79
N THR A 187 10.96 17.07 15.14
CA THR A 187 11.31 17.43 13.75
C THR A 187 10.24 16.93 12.78
N ALA A 188 9.84 15.65 12.86
CA ALA A 188 8.77 15.08 12.04
C ALA A 188 7.44 15.80 12.26
N TYR A 189 7.10 16.10 13.53
CA TYR A 189 5.89 16.84 13.84
C TYR A 189 5.89 18.27 13.26
N ALA A 190 7.02 18.98 13.39
CA ALA A 190 7.18 20.34 12.87
C ALA A 190 7.09 20.39 11.33
N ALA A 191 7.64 19.40 10.63
CA ALA A 191 7.61 19.33 9.16
C ALA A 191 6.17 19.11 8.61
N VAL A 192 5.33 18.41 9.37
CA VAL A 192 4.01 17.94 8.90
C VAL A 192 2.85 18.85 9.32
N LEU A 193 3.04 19.73 10.30
CA LEU A 193 1.97 20.55 10.87
C LEU A 193 1.23 21.38 9.81
N ASP A 194 1.98 22.01 8.90
CA ASP A 194 1.45 22.85 7.82
C ASP A 194 0.82 22.04 6.66
N LYS A 195 0.95 20.70 6.68
CA LYS A 195 0.47 19.79 5.63
C LYS A 195 -0.87 19.14 5.97
N LYS A 196 -1.56 19.63 7.00
CA LYS A 196 -2.89 19.15 7.37
C LYS A 196 -3.91 19.34 6.23
N GLY A 197 -4.59 18.26 5.84
CA GLY A 197 -5.62 18.28 4.78
C GLY A 197 -5.10 18.52 3.35
N LYS A 198 -3.78 18.50 3.13
CA LYS A 198 -3.18 18.73 1.79
C LYS A 198 -2.90 17.44 1.01
N HIS A 199 -3.16 16.29 1.61
CA HIS A 199 -2.89 14.99 1.00
C HIS A 199 -4.14 14.53 0.22
N ASP A 200 -3.98 13.92 -0.94
CA ASP A 200 -5.09 13.50 -1.81
C ASP A 200 -6.07 12.54 -1.11
N LEU A 201 -5.56 11.58 -0.33
CA LEU A 201 -6.38 10.68 0.51
C LEU A 201 -7.12 11.37 1.66
N SER A 202 -6.80 12.61 2.03
CA SER A 202 -7.40 13.23 3.23
C SER A 202 -8.91 13.47 3.09
N SER A 203 -9.41 13.69 1.86
CA SER A 203 -10.83 13.82 1.55
C SER A 203 -11.60 12.51 1.73
N ILE A 204 -10.95 11.39 1.47
CA ILE A 204 -11.52 10.04 1.54
C ILE A 204 -11.44 9.47 2.97
N LEU A 205 -10.50 9.96 3.78
CA LEU A 205 -10.25 9.48 5.15
C LEU A 205 -11.21 10.04 6.21
N ILE A 206 -12.49 10.17 5.85
CA ILE A 206 -13.55 10.67 6.73
C ILE A 206 -14.46 9.50 7.15
N GLY A 207 -14.65 9.35 8.47
CA GLY A 207 -15.53 8.33 9.04
C GLY A 207 -14.83 7.00 9.41
N PRO A 208 -15.60 5.91 9.57
CA PRO A 208 -15.07 4.59 9.91
C PRO A 208 -14.49 3.87 8.70
N ILE A 209 -13.20 3.53 8.76
CA ILE A 209 -12.43 3.00 7.64
C ILE A 209 -11.68 1.72 8.04
N ALA A 210 -11.69 0.77 7.12
CA ALA A 210 -10.90 -0.45 7.15
C ALA A 210 -9.93 -0.43 5.98
N VAL A 211 -8.80 -1.08 6.17
CA VAL A 211 -7.73 -1.10 5.19
C VAL A 211 -7.28 -2.53 4.97
N LEU A 212 -7.20 -2.94 3.71
CA LEU A 212 -6.60 -4.19 3.27
C LEU A 212 -5.17 -3.93 2.82
N THR A 213 -4.21 -4.51 3.52
CA THR A 213 -2.78 -4.29 3.25
C THR A 213 -2.16 -5.46 2.52
N PHE A 214 -1.37 -5.17 1.49
CA PHE A 214 -0.60 -6.16 0.74
C PHE A 214 0.90 -5.85 0.87
N PRO A 215 1.74 -6.83 1.25
CA PRO A 215 3.19 -6.64 1.35
C PRO A 215 3.88 -6.49 -0.02
N HIS A 216 3.29 -7.06 -1.08
CA HIS A 216 3.79 -6.96 -2.45
C HIS A 216 2.64 -6.56 -3.39
N VAL A 217 2.98 -5.91 -4.50
CA VAL A 217 2.01 -5.53 -5.53
C VAL A 217 1.75 -6.74 -6.44
N SER A 218 0.78 -7.56 -6.07
CA SER A 218 0.35 -8.72 -6.86
C SER A 218 -1.08 -8.53 -7.40
N PRO A 219 -1.24 -8.25 -8.71
CA PRO A 219 -2.56 -8.10 -9.34
C PRO A 219 -3.49 -9.29 -9.16
N GLU A 220 -2.95 -10.50 -9.03
CA GLU A 220 -3.71 -11.74 -8.87
C GLU A 220 -4.39 -11.83 -7.49
N HIS A 221 -3.65 -11.54 -6.42
CA HIS A 221 -4.22 -11.44 -5.08
C HIS A 221 -5.20 -10.26 -4.97
N LEU A 222 -4.92 -9.16 -5.66
CA LEU A 222 -5.83 -8.02 -5.76
C LEU A 222 -7.13 -8.44 -6.45
N LYS A 223 -7.06 -9.14 -7.59
CA LYS A 223 -8.21 -9.65 -8.34
C LYS A 223 -9.06 -10.57 -7.48
N ALA A 224 -8.45 -11.51 -6.77
CA ALA A 224 -9.16 -12.39 -5.83
C ALA A 224 -9.83 -11.60 -4.70
N ALA A 225 -9.12 -10.63 -4.10
CA ALA A 225 -9.69 -9.79 -3.05
C ALA A 225 -10.86 -8.93 -3.55
N LEU A 226 -10.77 -8.31 -4.73
CA LEU A 226 -11.86 -7.54 -5.35
C LEU A 226 -13.06 -8.42 -5.71
N SER A 227 -12.84 -9.64 -6.17
CA SER A 227 -13.93 -10.58 -6.49
C SER A 227 -14.81 -10.93 -5.28
N ILE A 228 -14.25 -10.85 -4.07
CA ILE A 228 -14.99 -11.08 -2.82
C ILE A 228 -15.54 -9.79 -2.25
N LEU A 229 -14.71 -8.76 -2.10
CA LEU A 229 -15.05 -7.56 -1.35
C LEU A 229 -15.90 -6.57 -2.15
N ALA A 230 -15.67 -6.47 -3.46
CA ALA A 230 -16.34 -5.51 -4.33
C ALA A 230 -16.55 -6.09 -5.75
N PRO A 231 -17.36 -7.17 -5.89
CA PRO A 231 -17.60 -7.80 -7.18
C PRO A 231 -18.28 -6.82 -8.15
N LYS A 232 -17.75 -6.71 -9.37
CA LYS A 232 -18.34 -5.95 -10.48
C LYS A 232 -18.26 -6.81 -11.74
N PRO A 233 -19.34 -7.52 -12.11
CA PRO A 233 -19.37 -8.23 -13.39
C PRO A 233 -19.34 -7.20 -14.55
N PRO A 234 -18.64 -7.46 -15.68
CA PRO A 234 -17.97 -8.70 -16.10
C PRO A 234 -16.49 -8.84 -15.66
N GLN A 235 -15.83 -7.75 -15.23
CA GLN A 235 -14.38 -7.72 -15.01
C GLN A 235 -13.92 -8.48 -13.75
N PHE A 236 -14.75 -8.47 -12.70
CA PHE A 236 -14.53 -9.19 -11.45
C PHE A 236 -15.79 -9.95 -11.05
N PRO A 237 -16.03 -11.16 -11.59
CA PRO A 237 -17.19 -11.97 -11.23
C PRO A 237 -17.06 -12.48 -9.80
N ALA A 238 -18.16 -12.46 -9.06
CA ALA A 238 -18.22 -13.11 -7.75
C ALA A 238 -18.02 -14.62 -7.94
N PRO A 239 -17.26 -15.29 -7.05
CA PRO A 239 -17.13 -16.75 -7.07
C PRO A 239 -18.50 -17.44 -7.01
N GLY A 240 -18.72 -18.44 -7.86
CA GLY A 240 -20.01 -19.12 -7.93
C GLY A 240 -20.40 -19.86 -6.64
N ARG A 241 -21.71 -20.01 -6.40
CA ARG A 241 -22.28 -20.67 -5.21
C ARG A 241 -21.74 -22.07 -4.93
N ARG A 242 -21.46 -22.83 -6.00
CA ARG A 242 -20.89 -24.19 -5.89
C ARG A 242 -19.42 -24.19 -5.50
N ALA A 243 -18.65 -23.21 -5.99
CA ALA A 243 -17.21 -23.13 -5.74
C ALA A 243 -16.89 -22.60 -4.33
N ASN A 244 -17.69 -21.67 -3.83
CA ASN A 244 -17.54 -21.08 -2.49
C ASN A 244 -18.93 -20.92 -1.83
N PRO A 245 -19.47 -21.96 -1.16
CA PRO A 245 -20.76 -21.84 -0.47
C PRO A 245 -20.71 -20.85 0.70
N GLY A 246 -19.55 -20.76 1.39
CA GLY A 246 -19.35 -19.87 2.55
C GLY A 246 -19.49 -18.37 2.25
N LEU A 247 -19.30 -17.95 0.99
CA LEU A 247 -19.52 -16.58 0.55
C LEU A 247 -21.00 -16.20 0.60
N TYR A 248 -21.89 -17.18 0.44
CA TYR A 248 -23.34 -16.97 0.39
C TYR A 248 -24.04 -17.19 1.73
N GLU A 249 -23.28 -17.33 2.81
CA GLU A 249 -23.85 -17.28 4.16
C GLU A 249 -24.40 -15.88 4.46
N LEU A 250 -25.55 -15.83 5.14
CA LEU A 250 -26.23 -14.59 5.52
C LEU A 250 -25.31 -13.57 6.22
N PRO A 251 -24.51 -13.92 7.26
CA PRO A 251 -23.63 -12.94 7.91
C PRO A 251 -22.56 -12.37 6.98
N VAL A 252 -22.07 -13.15 6.01
CA VAL A 252 -21.05 -12.69 5.07
C VAL A 252 -21.68 -11.73 4.05
N GLN A 253 -22.83 -12.09 3.49
CA GLN A 253 -23.54 -11.25 2.52
C GLN A 253 -23.98 -9.92 3.12
N GLU A 254 -24.50 -9.93 4.36
CA GLU A 254 -24.87 -8.71 5.07
C GLU A 254 -23.65 -7.83 5.35
N GLY A 255 -22.52 -8.44 5.72
CA GLY A 255 -21.26 -7.73 5.92
C GLY A 255 -20.73 -7.10 4.63
N LEU A 256 -20.76 -7.82 3.51
CA LEU A 256 -20.27 -7.32 2.22
C LEU A 256 -21.07 -6.12 1.71
N LYS A 257 -22.39 -6.10 1.90
CA LYS A 257 -23.24 -4.94 1.56
C LYS A 257 -22.88 -3.67 2.35
N LYS A 258 -22.27 -3.81 3.52
CA LYS A 258 -21.85 -2.71 4.40
C LYS A 258 -20.41 -2.24 4.15
N LEU A 259 -19.65 -2.95 3.32
CA LEU A 259 -18.30 -2.60 2.93
C LEU A 259 -18.31 -1.93 1.56
N ILE A 260 -17.77 -0.72 1.50
CA ILE A 260 -17.68 0.06 0.27
C ILE A 260 -16.21 0.33 -0.01
N LEU A 261 -15.72 -0.10 -1.17
CA LEU A 261 -14.38 0.28 -1.63
C LEU A 261 -14.37 1.78 -1.91
N LEU A 262 -13.45 2.54 -1.33
CA LEU A 262 -13.32 3.98 -1.61
C LEU A 262 -12.19 4.25 -2.60
N ALA A 263 -10.98 3.82 -2.25
CA ALA A 263 -9.77 4.09 -3.02
C ALA A 263 -8.70 3.04 -2.74
N ALA A 264 -7.63 3.08 -3.52
CA ALA A 264 -6.41 2.36 -3.25
C ALA A 264 -5.21 3.30 -3.20
N ARG A 265 -4.17 2.89 -2.51
CA ARG A 265 -2.83 3.45 -2.60
C ARG A 265 -1.92 2.37 -3.18
N VAL A 266 -1.32 2.64 -4.33
CA VAL A 266 -0.36 1.74 -4.99
C VAL A 266 0.94 2.51 -5.16
N GLU A 267 2.01 2.04 -4.51
CA GLU A 267 3.36 2.61 -4.57
C GLU A 267 3.42 4.12 -4.26
N GLY A 268 2.60 4.56 -3.29
CA GLY A 268 2.53 5.96 -2.88
C GLY A 268 1.64 6.86 -3.75
N LYS A 269 1.08 6.35 -4.85
CA LYS A 269 0.08 7.04 -5.65
C LYS A 269 -1.33 6.64 -5.21
N VAL A 270 -2.25 7.59 -5.29
CA VAL A 270 -3.66 7.39 -4.98
C VAL A 270 -4.38 6.94 -6.25
N PHE A 271 -5.21 5.92 -6.11
CA PHE A 271 -6.00 5.32 -7.17
C PHE A 271 -7.46 5.29 -6.79
N ASP A 272 -8.32 5.69 -7.73
CA ASP A 272 -9.77 5.60 -7.58
C ASP A 272 -10.25 4.15 -7.73
N GLN A 273 -11.54 3.90 -7.47
CA GLN A 273 -12.13 2.56 -7.60
C GLN A 273 -11.91 1.95 -8.99
N ASP A 274 -12.10 2.73 -10.05
CA ASP A 274 -11.98 2.23 -11.43
C ASP A 274 -10.52 2.00 -11.83
N GLN A 275 -9.60 2.84 -11.35
CA GLN A 275 -8.19 2.61 -11.59
C GLN A 275 -7.66 1.42 -10.76
N THR A 276 -8.18 1.21 -9.55
CA THR A 276 -7.90 0.02 -8.73
C THR A 276 -8.34 -1.25 -9.45
N ARG A 277 -9.53 -1.22 -10.08
CA ARG A 277 -10.03 -2.30 -10.93
C ARG A 277 -9.16 -2.52 -12.15
N TRP A 278 -8.64 -1.46 -12.77
CA TRP A 278 -7.68 -1.60 -13.87
C TRP A 278 -6.40 -2.32 -13.43
N VAL A 279 -5.83 -1.97 -12.27
CA VAL A 279 -4.63 -2.66 -11.72
C VAL A 279 -4.93 -4.14 -11.45
N GLY A 280 -6.11 -4.48 -10.91
CA GLY A 280 -6.53 -5.87 -10.74
C GLY A 280 -6.85 -6.62 -12.04
N GLY A 281 -7.06 -5.90 -13.13
CA GLY A 281 -7.33 -6.45 -14.46
C GLY A 281 -6.07 -6.81 -15.23
N ILE A 282 -4.88 -6.46 -14.72
CA ILE A 282 -3.60 -6.78 -15.37
C ILE A 282 -3.37 -8.29 -15.30
N GLU A 283 -3.50 -8.94 -16.45
CA GLU A 283 -3.26 -10.37 -16.60
C GLU A 283 -1.75 -10.68 -16.59
N GLY A 284 -1.39 -11.79 -15.96
CA GLY A 284 0.01 -12.23 -15.87
C GLY A 284 0.87 -11.49 -14.85
N GLY A 285 0.30 -10.59 -14.04
CA GLY A 285 1.00 -9.94 -12.93
C GLY A 285 2.26 -9.15 -13.36
N MET A 286 3.28 -9.13 -12.50
CA MET A 286 4.56 -8.48 -12.79
C MET A 286 5.29 -9.15 -13.97
N THR A 287 5.15 -10.47 -14.12
CA THR A 287 5.72 -11.20 -15.25
C THR A 287 5.08 -10.80 -16.58
N GLY A 288 3.78 -10.52 -16.60
CA GLY A 288 3.05 -10.03 -17.76
C GLY A 288 3.48 -8.63 -18.17
N LEU A 289 3.65 -7.72 -17.20
CA LEU A 289 4.19 -6.39 -17.49
C LEU A 289 5.65 -6.45 -17.98
N ARG A 290 6.47 -7.33 -17.39
CA ARG A 290 7.84 -7.56 -17.86
C ARG A 290 7.86 -8.15 -19.27
N SER A 291 6.97 -9.09 -19.59
CA SER A 291 6.88 -9.65 -20.94
C SER A 291 6.35 -8.63 -21.95
N GLN A 292 5.41 -7.77 -21.57
CA GLN A 292 4.97 -6.64 -22.40
C GLN A 292 6.12 -5.67 -22.66
N LEU A 293 6.94 -5.36 -21.65
CA LEU A 293 8.12 -4.52 -21.83
C LEU A 293 9.16 -5.17 -22.75
N VAL A 294 9.44 -6.46 -22.58
CA VAL A 294 10.32 -7.22 -23.47
C VAL A 294 9.76 -7.29 -24.89
N SER A 295 8.44 -7.47 -25.04
CA SER A 295 7.75 -7.49 -26.34
C SER A 295 7.79 -6.12 -27.02
N LEU A 296 7.59 -5.02 -26.29
CA LEU A 296 7.73 -3.67 -26.83
C LEU A 296 9.16 -3.38 -27.26
N LEU A 297 10.15 -3.83 -26.48
CA LEU A 297 11.56 -3.67 -26.82
C LEU A 297 11.94 -4.52 -28.04
N GLN A 298 11.49 -5.77 -28.09
CA GLN A 298 11.69 -6.66 -29.23
C GLN A 298 10.94 -6.15 -30.48
N GLY A 299 9.75 -5.58 -30.30
CA GLY A 299 8.95 -4.98 -31.38
C GLY A 299 9.63 -3.75 -31.99
N ALA A 300 10.30 -2.93 -31.17
CA ALA A 300 11.11 -1.81 -31.67
C ALA A 300 12.34 -2.28 -32.46
N GLY A 301 12.99 -3.38 -32.05
CA GLY A 301 14.05 -4.00 -32.85
C GLY A 301 13.52 -4.63 -34.14
N ALA A 302 12.40 -5.36 -34.03
CA ALA A 302 11.74 -6.02 -35.15
C ALA A 302 11.27 -5.00 -36.20
N SER A 303 10.75 -3.84 -35.81
CA SER A 303 10.29 -2.80 -36.74
C SER A 303 11.42 -2.22 -37.60
N ILE A 304 12.62 -2.10 -37.05
CA ILE A 304 13.81 -1.67 -37.81
C ILE A 304 14.23 -2.77 -38.79
N THR A 305 14.21 -4.03 -38.35
CA THR A 305 14.54 -5.14 -39.27
C THR A 305 13.50 -5.35 -40.36
N THR A 306 12.20 -5.19 -40.07
CA THR A 306 11.14 -5.33 -41.07
C THR A 306 11.14 -4.18 -42.06
N THR A 307 11.50 -2.96 -41.65
CA THR A 307 11.67 -1.85 -42.59
C THR A 307 12.88 -2.06 -43.51
N LEU A 308 13.99 -2.60 -43.00
CA LEU A 308 15.16 -2.92 -43.82
C LEU A 308 14.89 -4.11 -44.77
N ASP A 309 14.25 -5.16 -44.27
CA ASP A 309 13.87 -6.35 -45.04
C ASP A 309 12.74 -6.04 -46.05
N ALA A 310 11.87 -5.08 -45.78
CA ALA A 310 10.84 -4.64 -46.71
C ALA A 310 11.43 -4.12 -48.03
N ALA A 311 12.54 -3.40 -47.98
CA ALA A 311 13.24 -2.97 -49.19
C ALA A 311 13.72 -4.19 -50.02
N GLY A 312 14.34 -5.17 -49.36
CA GLY A 312 14.78 -6.43 -50.01
C GLY A 312 13.62 -7.25 -50.59
N LYS A 313 12.54 -7.41 -49.82
CA LYS A 313 11.32 -8.10 -50.26
C LYS A 313 10.62 -7.39 -51.41
N SER A 314 10.59 -6.05 -51.43
CA SER A 314 9.99 -5.29 -52.52
C SER A 314 10.73 -5.51 -53.84
N LEU A 315 12.07 -5.56 -53.80
CA LEU A 315 12.90 -5.87 -54.97
C LEU A 315 12.73 -7.32 -55.40
N TYR A 316 12.74 -8.26 -54.46
CA TYR A 316 12.49 -9.67 -54.73
C TYR A 316 11.14 -9.90 -55.40
N LEU A 317 10.06 -9.32 -54.86
CA LEU A 317 8.72 -9.43 -55.44
C LEU A 317 8.65 -8.83 -56.84
N THR A 318 9.37 -7.73 -57.11
CA THR A 318 9.42 -7.11 -58.44
C THR A 318 10.17 -7.98 -59.45
N LEU A 319 11.28 -8.61 -59.03
CA LEU A 319 12.04 -9.53 -59.88
C LEU A 319 11.27 -10.83 -60.14
N GLU A 320 10.62 -11.37 -59.12
CA GLU A 320 9.79 -12.57 -59.24
C GLU A 320 8.55 -12.28 -60.10
N SER A 321 7.92 -11.10 -59.99
CA SER A 321 6.82 -10.72 -60.88
C SER A 321 7.28 -10.58 -62.34
N ARG A 322 8.51 -10.10 -62.58
CA ARG A 322 9.07 -10.08 -63.94
C ARG A 322 9.37 -11.49 -64.44
N ARG A 323 9.87 -12.35 -63.57
CA ARG A 323 10.15 -13.75 -63.89
C ARG A 323 8.86 -14.49 -64.25
N SER A 324 7.79 -14.34 -63.47
CA SER A 324 6.51 -14.99 -63.75
C SER A 324 5.92 -14.51 -65.07
N VAL A 325 6.00 -13.21 -65.39
CA VAL A 325 5.57 -12.67 -66.69
C VAL A 325 6.36 -13.27 -67.85
N LEU A 326 7.68 -13.43 -67.70
CA LEU A 326 8.52 -14.05 -68.75
C LEU A 326 8.28 -15.56 -68.87
N GLU A 327 7.99 -16.26 -67.77
CA GLU A 327 7.59 -17.66 -67.79
C GLU A 327 6.20 -17.84 -68.43
N GLU A 328 5.25 -16.93 -68.20
CA GLU A 328 3.93 -16.88 -68.87
C GLU A 328 4.05 -16.53 -70.36
N GLU A 329 4.91 -15.56 -70.72
CA GLU A 329 5.20 -15.20 -72.11
C GLU A 329 5.94 -16.32 -72.87
N GLN A 330 6.85 -17.05 -72.21
CA GLN A 330 7.49 -18.24 -72.79
C GLN A 330 6.54 -19.43 -72.91
N LYS A 331 5.48 -19.48 -72.10
CA LYS A 331 4.46 -20.52 -72.11
C LYS A 331 3.25 -20.10 -72.96
N GLY A 332 3.50 -19.48 -74.12
CA GLY A 332 2.50 -18.92 -75.05
C GLY A 332 1.20 -19.73 -75.24
N PRO A 333 0.14 -19.09 -75.77
CA PRO A 333 -1.27 -19.43 -75.52
C PRO A 333 -1.65 -20.81 -76.05
N GLU A 334 -1.50 -21.84 -75.21
CA GLU A 334 -2.18 -23.11 -75.41
C GLU A 334 -3.10 -23.38 -74.22
N SER A 335 -4.39 -23.48 -74.57
CA SER A 335 -5.56 -23.82 -73.78
C SER A 335 -6.21 -22.71 -72.93
N ASP A 336 -6.98 -21.85 -73.58
CA ASP A 336 -8.32 -21.51 -73.05
C ASP A 336 -9.30 -21.25 -74.21
N VAL A 337 -9.76 -22.35 -74.81
CA VAL A 337 -11.01 -22.39 -75.57
C VAL A 337 -11.87 -23.49 -74.93
N LYS A 338 -12.72 -23.12 -73.97
CA LYS A 338 -14.08 -23.67 -73.86
C LYS A 338 -14.93 -22.99 -72.79
N SER A 339 -16.14 -22.66 -73.24
CA SER A 339 -17.42 -22.50 -72.53
C SER A 339 -17.69 -21.20 -71.75
N ASP A 340 -17.91 -20.12 -72.51
CA ASP A 340 -19.10 -19.30 -72.29
C ASP A 340 -20.24 -19.86 -73.17
N SER A 341 -21.20 -20.56 -72.57
CA SER A 341 -22.52 -20.79 -73.15
C SER A 341 -23.56 -21.05 -72.06
N GLU A 342 -24.67 -20.32 -72.14
CA GLU A 342 -25.96 -20.55 -71.46
C GLU A 342 -26.00 -20.18 -69.97
N GLY A 343 -26.98 -19.45 -69.44
CA GLY A 343 -28.25 -18.99 -69.96
C GLY A 343 -28.99 -18.29 -68.82
N LYS A 344 -29.58 -17.15 -69.13
CA LYS A 344 -30.49 -16.40 -68.27
C LYS A 344 -31.81 -17.16 -68.16
N THR A 345 -32.23 -17.56 -66.95
CA THR A 345 -33.64 -17.79 -66.64
C THR A 345 -33.96 -17.33 -65.22
N ASP A 346 -34.89 -16.38 -65.18
CA ASP A 346 -35.64 -15.91 -64.03
C ASP A 346 -36.41 -17.06 -63.34
N ALA A 347 -36.47 -17.04 -62.00
CA ALA A 347 -37.69 -17.30 -61.22
C ALA A 347 -37.47 -17.01 -59.72
N PRO A 348 -38.35 -16.25 -59.06
CA PRO A 348 -38.37 -16.13 -57.60
C PRO A 348 -39.22 -17.26 -56.99
N LYS A 349 -38.88 -17.69 -55.77
CA LYS A 349 -39.81 -18.44 -54.93
C LYS A 349 -39.80 -17.89 -53.50
N GLU A 350 -41.03 -17.83 -53.02
CA GLU A 350 -41.57 -17.45 -51.71
C GLU A 350 -40.83 -18.03 -50.50
#